data_AF-A0A521FD59-F1
#
_entry.id   AF-A0A521FD59-F1
#
_cell.length_a   1.000
_cell.length_b   1.000
_cell.length_c   1.000
_cell.angle_alpha   90.00
_cell.angle_beta   90.00
_cell.angle_gamma   90.00
#
_symmetry.space_group_name_H-M   'P 1'
#
loop_
_entity.id
_entity.type
_entity.pdbx_description
1 polymer ?
#
loop_
_entity_poly.entity_id
_entity_poly.type
_entity_poly.pdbx_seq_one_letter_code
_entity_poly.pdbx_strand_id
1 'polypeptide(L)'
;MNYLTDTPMKTLTNHFFRLLVFVFTVTLAAGCTLGDVSENMDQDQLDAEEIEAASQIMGQALSDDNDGVFASLNDALTDISSSDFRANARFKSGPENGNGHHGNGNGHGHSGRGNENDYEYSYDPVTGIHSISFDRSIDTENFQKTVSAQMTYIFTDDSGEFIEQPRENYELVENIDFTSLKTGTMTSLYKESEFSRADTFAITGVSDATPVMTIDGKHYGNGFYSGVRGNGNTFERNYVNEINFLDIQIDKALVDENGSLQEGVTGVLNYEMTLYKNNNGDESTKNITGTIEMDGDGTALLRFKNFTKLFEVDLGTGFVSDNEAEEEGIVDSVDVENGKVILDNGTLISVNERTEIEGDDGLVTLADVASAIAAGFVVEAEAEGYHNPQNRNELIADKIEFETDDDGFDEDEDEEENDDDEEDDEDEDEEDDDQDDDQNDDD
;
A
#
# COMPACT_ATOMS: atom_id res chain seq x y z
N MET A 1 14.01 -39.49 -85.82
CA MET A 1 14.81 -38.28 -86.10
C MET A 1 15.08 -37.61 -84.77
N ASN A 2 16.37 -37.52 -84.42
CA ASN A 2 17.09 -36.67 -83.44
C ASN A 2 16.43 -36.48 -82.05
N TYR A 3 16.82 -37.18 -80.98
CA TYR A 3 18.02 -37.07 -80.12
C TYR A 3 18.31 -35.67 -79.55
N LEU A 4 18.20 -35.56 -78.21
CA LEU A 4 19.08 -34.94 -77.19
C LEU A 4 18.25 -34.84 -75.89
N THR A 5 18.33 -35.75 -74.91
CA THR A 5 19.36 -35.92 -73.84
C THR A 5 19.73 -34.62 -73.11
N ASP A 6 19.36 -34.52 -71.84
CA ASP A 6 20.27 -34.35 -70.67
C ASP A 6 19.45 -34.01 -69.42
N THR A 7 19.29 -34.98 -68.51
CA THR A 7 20.06 -35.25 -67.27
C THR A 7 19.64 -34.44 -66.03
N PRO A 8 19.64 -35.09 -64.85
CA PRO A 8 19.08 -34.56 -63.61
C PRO A 8 20.12 -33.77 -62.81
N MET A 9 19.70 -32.69 -62.15
CA MET A 9 20.50 -32.07 -61.09
C MET A 9 20.10 -32.71 -59.75
N LYS A 10 20.91 -33.67 -59.31
CA LYS A 10 21.19 -33.92 -57.89
C LYS A 10 22.38 -33.06 -57.49
N THR A 11 22.51 -32.84 -56.17
CA THR A 11 23.62 -32.20 -55.41
C THR A 11 23.43 -30.69 -55.19
N LEU A 12 23.66 -30.10 -54.01
CA LEU A 12 24.32 -30.53 -52.77
C LEU A 12 23.55 -30.06 -51.53
N THR A 13 23.48 -30.94 -50.55
CA THR A 13 23.86 -30.72 -49.14
C THR A 13 23.92 -29.27 -48.66
N ASN A 14 23.04 -28.90 -47.73
CA ASN A 14 23.44 -28.18 -46.52
C ASN A 14 22.46 -28.51 -45.38
N HIS A 15 22.88 -29.44 -44.53
CA HIS A 15 22.56 -29.39 -43.11
C HIS A 15 22.94 -27.99 -42.61
N PHE A 16 21.98 -27.15 -42.23
CA PHE A 16 22.11 -26.08 -41.23
C PHE A 16 20.83 -25.23 -41.23
N PHE A 17 19.83 -25.63 -40.43
CA PHE A 17 18.82 -24.72 -39.90
C PHE A 17 18.26 -25.39 -38.63
N ARG A 18 19.11 -25.54 -37.61
CA ARG A 18 19.07 -24.73 -36.39
C ARG A 18 17.65 -24.53 -35.87
N LEU A 19 17.21 -25.55 -35.14
CA LEU A 19 16.63 -25.45 -33.80
C LEU A 19 16.77 -24.03 -33.22
N LEU A 20 15.73 -23.21 -33.32
CA LEU A 20 15.63 -21.94 -32.61
C LEU A 20 14.76 -22.19 -31.38
N VAL A 21 15.33 -22.90 -30.41
CA VAL A 21 14.85 -22.83 -29.03
C VAL A 21 15.31 -21.46 -28.54
N PHE A 22 14.40 -20.50 -28.47
CA PHE A 22 14.62 -19.29 -27.70
C PHE A 22 14.51 -19.69 -26.22
N VAL A 23 15.61 -20.21 -25.66
CA VAL A 23 15.78 -20.22 -24.21
C VAL A 23 16.06 -18.77 -23.85
N PHE A 24 15.06 -18.08 -23.30
CA PHE A 24 15.26 -16.80 -22.62
C PHE A 24 16.10 -17.08 -21.37
N THR A 25 17.41 -17.20 -21.56
CA THR A 25 18.38 -17.28 -20.48
C THR A 25 18.74 -15.85 -20.16
N VAL A 26 18.02 -15.26 -19.20
CA VAL A 26 18.40 -13.98 -18.61
C VAL A 26 19.69 -14.23 -17.83
N THR A 27 20.84 -14.05 -18.49
CA THR A 27 22.13 -13.95 -17.82
C THR A 27 22.24 -12.56 -17.23
N LEU A 28 21.84 -12.43 -15.95
CA LEU A 28 22.28 -11.35 -15.08
C LEU A 28 23.79 -11.52 -14.86
N ALA A 29 24.58 -10.86 -15.68
CA ALA A 29 26.01 -10.68 -15.47
C ALA A 29 26.35 -9.19 -15.64
N ALA A 30 25.78 -8.36 -14.78
CA ALA A 30 26.42 -7.11 -14.39
C ALA A 30 27.31 -7.44 -13.18
N GLY A 31 28.61 -7.58 -13.43
CA GLY A 31 29.59 -7.73 -12.38
C GLY A 31 29.74 -6.42 -11.61
N CYS A 32 29.08 -6.33 -10.45
CA CYS A 32 29.64 -5.67 -9.29
C CYS A 32 30.34 -6.74 -8.46
N THR A 33 31.56 -6.46 -8.05
CA THR A 33 32.33 -7.35 -7.17
C THR A 33 31.63 -7.36 -5.80
N LEU A 34 30.85 -8.39 -5.51
CA LEU A 34 30.40 -8.69 -4.15
C LEU A 34 31.65 -8.94 -3.29
N GLY A 35 32.04 -7.93 -2.51
CA GLY A 35 33.01 -8.10 -1.44
C GLY A 35 32.44 -9.05 -0.39
N ASP A 36 33.31 -9.82 0.25
CA ASP A 36 32.98 -10.69 1.39
C ASP A 36 32.11 -9.92 2.40
N VAL A 37 30.84 -10.33 2.53
CA VAL A 37 29.95 -9.82 3.57
C VAL A 37 30.35 -10.50 4.88
N SER A 38 30.80 -9.69 5.83
CA SER A 38 31.15 -10.12 7.18
C SER A 38 29.95 -10.78 7.87
N GLU A 39 30.03 -12.09 8.08
CA GLU A 39 29.19 -12.83 9.04
C GLU A 39 29.46 -12.30 10.47
N ASN A 40 28.72 -11.28 10.91
CA ASN A 40 28.63 -10.92 12.33
C ASN A 40 27.18 -10.51 12.69
N MET A 41 26.46 -11.52 13.19
CA MET A 41 25.29 -11.56 14.08
C MET A 41 25.03 -10.22 14.79
N ASP A 42 24.02 -9.43 14.42
CA ASP A 42 22.59 -9.56 14.77
C ASP A 42 21.68 -9.42 13.52
N GLN A 43 21.57 -10.48 12.70
CA GLN A 43 20.77 -10.43 11.48
C GLN A 43 19.24 -10.47 11.70
N ASP A 44 18.76 -10.84 12.90
CA ASP A 44 17.34 -11.17 13.10
C ASP A 44 16.47 -10.03 13.67
N GLN A 45 17.04 -8.98 14.25
CA GLN A 45 16.28 -7.82 14.74
C GLN A 45 16.40 -6.65 13.77
N LEU A 46 15.27 -6.17 13.26
CA LEU A 46 15.19 -4.96 12.44
C LEU A 46 15.28 -3.74 13.35
N ASP A 47 16.12 -2.76 13.00
CA ASP A 47 16.09 -1.48 13.70
C ASP A 47 14.97 -0.57 13.18
N ALA A 48 14.64 0.50 13.92
CA ALA A 48 13.55 1.40 13.54
C ALA A 48 13.74 2.08 12.17
N GLU A 49 14.99 2.34 11.75
CA GLU A 49 15.28 2.92 10.43
C GLU A 49 15.05 1.89 9.31
N GLU A 50 15.43 0.63 9.54
CA GLU A 50 15.19 -0.49 8.61
C GLU A 50 13.70 -0.76 8.43
N ILE A 51 12.91 -0.69 9.50
CA ILE A 51 11.46 -0.91 9.47
C ILE A 51 10.76 0.22 8.73
N GLU A 52 11.08 1.48 9.06
CA GLU A 52 10.54 2.66 8.38
C GLU A 52 10.90 2.65 6.89
N ALA A 53 12.13 2.29 6.54
CA ALA A 53 12.53 2.16 5.13
C ALA A 53 11.78 1.03 4.43
N ALA A 54 11.73 -0.16 5.03
CA ALA A 54 11.07 -1.32 4.44
C ALA A 54 9.58 -1.10 4.27
N SER A 55 8.91 -0.47 5.24
CA SER A 55 7.48 -0.21 5.19
C SER A 55 7.14 0.75 4.04
N GLN A 56 7.90 1.86 3.91
CA GLN A 56 7.71 2.80 2.81
C GLN A 56 7.98 2.18 1.42
N ILE A 57 9.02 1.35 1.29
CA ILE A 57 9.30 0.63 0.05
C ILE A 57 8.15 -0.34 -0.28
N MET A 58 7.64 -1.06 0.72
CA MET A 58 6.48 -1.95 0.53
C MET A 58 5.22 -1.16 0.14
N GLY A 59 4.99 0.01 0.73
CA GLY A 59 3.90 0.91 0.34
C GLY A 59 3.96 1.28 -1.15
N GLN A 60 5.13 1.68 -1.65
CA GLN A 60 5.32 1.93 -3.07
C GLN A 60 5.21 0.69 -3.96
N ALA A 61 5.71 -0.46 -3.48
CA ALA A 61 5.66 -1.72 -4.23
C ALA A 61 4.22 -2.22 -4.38
N LEU A 62 3.34 -1.92 -3.42
CA LEU A 62 1.94 -2.32 -3.47
C LEU A 62 1.09 -1.35 -4.32
N SER A 63 1.27 -0.05 -4.19
CA SER A 63 0.22 0.89 -4.59
C SER A 63 0.04 1.16 -6.08
N ASP A 64 -1.15 1.68 -6.43
CA ASP A 64 -1.49 2.08 -7.79
C ASP A 64 -0.74 3.35 -8.25
N ASP A 65 -0.75 4.39 -7.43
CA ASP A 65 -0.12 5.68 -7.73
C ASP A 65 1.40 5.57 -7.97
N ASN A 66 2.05 4.57 -7.38
CA ASN A 66 3.49 4.38 -7.52
C ASN A 66 3.87 3.36 -8.60
N ASP A 67 2.93 2.88 -9.43
CA ASP A 67 3.13 1.81 -10.43
C ASP A 67 3.49 0.43 -9.83
N GLY A 68 3.01 0.15 -8.62
CA GLY A 68 3.21 -1.10 -7.89
C GLY A 68 2.31 -2.24 -8.36
N VAL A 69 2.14 -3.24 -7.49
CA VAL A 69 1.28 -4.41 -7.70
C VAL A 69 -0.10 -4.00 -8.18
N PHE A 70 -0.77 -3.07 -7.49
CA PHE A 70 -2.13 -2.68 -7.81
C PHE A 70 -2.22 -1.93 -9.13
N ALA A 71 -1.17 -1.22 -9.55
CA ALA A 71 -1.11 -0.67 -10.90
C ALA A 71 -1.03 -1.76 -11.96
N SER A 72 -0.22 -2.79 -11.71
CA SER A 72 -0.10 -3.95 -12.62
C SER A 72 -1.36 -4.80 -12.66
N LEU A 73 -2.09 -4.97 -11.54
CA LEU A 73 -3.38 -5.64 -11.53
C LEU A 73 -4.44 -4.87 -12.31
N ASN A 74 -4.50 -3.55 -12.13
CA ASN A 74 -5.37 -2.70 -12.93
C ASN A 74 -5.00 -2.77 -14.43
N ASP A 75 -3.72 -2.72 -14.78
CA ASP A 75 -3.26 -2.88 -16.16
C ASP A 75 -3.64 -4.27 -16.72
N ALA A 76 -3.51 -5.33 -15.92
CA ALA A 76 -3.90 -6.70 -16.31
C ALA A 76 -5.39 -6.84 -16.63
N LEU A 77 -6.24 -6.05 -15.96
CA LEU A 77 -7.70 -6.02 -16.14
C LEU A 77 -8.18 -4.91 -17.09
N THR A 78 -7.26 -4.22 -17.77
CA THR A 78 -7.58 -3.12 -18.69
C THR A 78 -8.07 -3.65 -20.05
N ASP A 79 -8.98 -2.90 -20.70
CA ASP A 79 -9.44 -3.22 -22.05
C ASP A 79 -8.39 -2.86 -23.11
N ILE A 80 -7.83 -3.87 -23.75
CA ILE A 80 -6.79 -3.68 -24.76
C ILE A 80 -7.31 -3.76 -26.20
N SER A 81 -6.71 -2.98 -27.10
CA SER A 81 -6.96 -3.06 -28.54
C SER A 81 -5.76 -2.58 -29.35
N SER A 82 -5.82 -2.71 -30.67
CA SER A 82 -4.76 -2.23 -31.57
C SER A 82 -4.52 -0.72 -31.57
N SER A 83 -5.43 0.07 -31.01
CA SER A 83 -5.35 1.53 -31.06
C SER A 83 -5.34 2.20 -29.69
N ASP A 84 -5.53 1.44 -28.62
CA ASP A 84 -5.97 2.02 -27.36
C ASP A 84 -5.84 1.03 -26.18
N PHE A 85 -5.52 1.58 -25.00
CA PHE A 85 -5.36 0.90 -23.72
C PHE A 85 -6.16 1.70 -22.68
N ARG A 86 -7.34 1.21 -22.27
CA ARG A 86 -8.26 1.98 -21.42
C ARG A 86 -8.84 1.15 -20.30
N ALA A 87 -9.00 1.80 -19.15
CA ALA A 87 -9.62 1.20 -17.98
C ALA A 87 -10.93 0.51 -18.39
N ASN A 88 -11.08 -0.75 -17.99
CA ASN A 88 -12.30 -1.49 -18.22
C ASN A 88 -13.36 -0.95 -17.26
N ALA A 89 -14.53 -0.58 -17.80
CA ALA A 89 -15.61 0.01 -17.02
C ALA A 89 -16.16 -0.90 -15.89
N ARG A 90 -15.87 -2.20 -15.94
CA ARG A 90 -16.21 -3.19 -14.91
C ARG A 90 -15.29 -3.17 -13.69
N PHE A 91 -14.04 -2.76 -13.88
CA PHE A 91 -12.99 -2.85 -12.85
C PHE A 91 -12.50 -1.45 -12.47
N LYS A 92 -13.46 -0.52 -12.31
CA LYS A 92 -13.27 0.95 -12.32
C LYS A 92 -12.01 1.41 -11.57
N SER A 93 -11.36 2.43 -12.12
CA SER A 93 -10.15 3.06 -11.61
C SER A 93 -10.39 4.49 -11.10
N GLY A 94 -11.41 4.72 -10.27
CA GLY A 94 -11.82 6.08 -9.83
C GLY A 94 -12.68 6.84 -10.87
N PRO A 95 -13.38 7.93 -10.49
CA PRO A 95 -14.72 8.22 -11.00
C PRO A 95 -14.76 8.83 -12.41
N GLU A 96 -15.42 8.11 -13.34
CA GLU A 96 -16.08 8.71 -14.51
C GLU A 96 -17.56 9.07 -14.25
N ASN A 97 -17.97 9.30 -12.99
CA ASN A 97 -19.34 9.71 -12.70
C ASN A 97 -19.52 11.22 -12.86
N GLY A 98 -19.86 11.61 -14.09
CA GLY A 98 -20.47 12.89 -14.38
C GLY A 98 -21.77 13.08 -13.61
N ASN A 99 -21.76 13.98 -12.63
CA ASN A 99 -22.71 15.09 -12.60
C ASN A 99 -22.19 16.21 -11.69
N GLY A 100 -21.68 17.28 -12.30
CA GLY A 100 -21.64 18.59 -11.63
C GLY A 100 -20.29 19.14 -11.18
N HIS A 101 -19.26 19.12 -12.03
CA HIS A 101 -18.48 20.34 -12.28
C HIS A 101 -17.65 20.17 -13.56
N HIS A 102 -17.93 21.03 -14.55
CA HIS A 102 -16.93 21.40 -15.54
C HIS A 102 -15.82 22.18 -14.81
N GLY A 103 -14.95 21.44 -14.11
CA GLY A 103 -13.69 21.92 -13.62
C GLY A 103 -12.66 21.75 -14.73
N ASN A 104 -12.14 22.88 -15.19
CA ASN A 104 -10.93 22.98 -15.99
C ASN A 104 -9.84 22.05 -15.40
N GLY A 105 -9.10 21.33 -16.25
CA GLY A 105 -8.33 20.12 -15.90
C GLY A 105 -7.51 20.15 -14.61
N ASN A 106 -7.58 19.04 -13.84
CA ASN A 106 -6.60 18.56 -12.84
C ASN A 106 -7.11 17.33 -12.04
N GLY A 107 -7.94 16.45 -12.64
CA GLY A 107 -8.69 15.42 -11.91
C GLY A 107 -8.26 13.96 -12.11
N HIS A 108 -7.00 13.68 -12.47
CA HIS A 108 -6.49 12.31 -12.54
C HIS A 108 -5.55 12.09 -11.36
N GLY A 109 -5.76 11.04 -10.56
CA GLY A 109 -4.86 10.67 -9.46
C GLY A 109 -3.42 10.43 -9.94
N HIS A 110 -2.49 10.19 -9.01
CA HIS A 110 -1.07 10.03 -9.35
C HIS A 110 -0.75 8.71 -10.07
N SER A 111 -1.74 7.87 -10.39
CA SER A 111 -1.57 6.70 -11.25
C SER A 111 -1.18 7.07 -12.67
N GLY A 112 -1.76 8.14 -13.26
CA GLY A 112 -1.47 8.59 -14.63
C GLY A 112 -2.08 7.71 -15.72
N ARG A 113 -2.91 6.73 -15.35
CA ARG A 113 -3.61 5.81 -16.27
C ARG A 113 -4.49 6.61 -17.25
N GLY A 114 -4.52 6.17 -18.50
CA GLY A 114 -5.30 6.82 -19.58
C GLY A 114 -4.55 7.92 -20.33
N ASN A 115 -3.31 8.22 -19.93
CA ASN A 115 -2.41 9.16 -20.60
C ASN A 115 -1.18 8.47 -21.19
N GLU A 116 -1.35 7.23 -21.68
CA GLU A 116 -0.29 6.45 -22.30
C GLU A 116 0.18 7.10 -23.61
N ASN A 117 1.50 7.22 -23.75
CA ASN A 117 2.19 7.70 -24.95
C ASN A 117 2.98 6.56 -25.59
N ASP A 118 3.34 6.73 -26.88
CA ASP A 118 4.15 5.76 -27.62
C ASP A 118 3.58 4.32 -27.54
N TYR A 119 2.25 4.22 -27.58
CA TYR A 119 1.54 2.95 -27.51
C TYR A 119 1.79 2.08 -28.75
N GLU A 120 2.31 0.88 -28.54
CA GLU A 120 2.45 -0.15 -29.55
C GLU A 120 1.67 -1.40 -29.16
N TYR A 121 1.08 -2.07 -30.16
CA TYR A 121 0.32 -3.30 -29.98
C TYR A 121 0.62 -4.31 -31.08
N SER A 122 0.68 -5.59 -30.72
CA SER A 122 0.69 -6.71 -31.66
C SER A 122 -0.02 -7.94 -31.09
N TYR A 123 -0.47 -8.83 -31.99
CA TYR A 123 -1.08 -10.11 -31.64
C TYR A 123 -0.50 -11.23 -32.48
N ASP A 124 -0.17 -12.36 -31.85
CA ASP A 124 0.24 -13.60 -32.52
C ASP A 124 -0.86 -14.67 -32.40
N PRO A 125 -1.58 -14.99 -33.49
CA PRO A 125 -2.66 -15.97 -33.48
C PRO A 125 -2.20 -17.42 -33.23
N VAL A 126 -0.90 -17.71 -33.35
CA VAL A 126 -0.38 -19.07 -33.09
C VAL A 126 -0.24 -19.31 -31.59
N THR A 127 0.17 -18.30 -30.85
CA THR A 127 0.44 -18.38 -29.41
C THR A 127 -0.66 -17.75 -28.55
N GLY A 128 -1.55 -16.96 -29.15
CA GLY A 128 -2.57 -16.19 -28.44
C GLY A 128 -2.03 -14.96 -27.72
N ILE A 129 -0.75 -14.63 -27.90
CA ILE A 129 -0.09 -13.55 -27.16
C ILE A 129 -0.43 -12.19 -27.77
N HIS A 130 -0.95 -11.31 -26.93
CA HIS A 130 -1.03 -9.87 -27.17
C HIS A 130 0.18 -9.22 -26.52
N SER A 131 0.91 -8.38 -27.25
CA SER A 131 2.05 -7.63 -26.71
C SER A 131 1.78 -6.14 -26.80
N ILE A 132 2.02 -5.43 -25.70
CA ILE A 132 1.79 -3.99 -25.54
C ILE A 132 3.05 -3.32 -25.00
N SER A 133 3.35 -2.12 -25.48
CA SER A 133 4.27 -1.20 -24.81
C SER A 133 3.76 0.22 -24.83
N PHE A 134 4.12 1.01 -23.82
CA PHE A 134 3.83 2.43 -23.75
C PHE A 134 4.73 3.12 -22.72
N ASP A 135 4.72 4.45 -22.76
CA ASP A 135 5.26 5.30 -21.71
C ASP A 135 4.12 6.06 -20.99
N ARG A 136 4.25 6.23 -19.68
CA ARG A 136 3.31 6.97 -18.83
C ARG A 136 4.08 8.02 -18.04
N SER A 137 3.57 9.25 -17.98
CA SER A 137 4.21 10.32 -17.22
C SER A 137 3.22 11.22 -16.52
N ILE A 138 3.63 11.71 -15.36
CA ILE A 138 2.93 12.71 -14.55
C ILE A 138 3.95 13.75 -14.15
N ASP A 139 3.60 15.01 -14.34
CA ASP A 139 4.42 16.15 -13.95
C ASP A 139 3.54 17.19 -13.28
N THR A 140 3.52 17.17 -11.95
CA THR A 140 2.80 18.12 -11.11
C THR A 140 3.77 18.76 -10.10
N GLU A 141 3.34 19.84 -9.44
CA GLU A 141 4.21 20.63 -8.56
C GLU A 141 4.88 19.81 -7.44
N ASN A 142 4.18 18.81 -6.89
CA ASN A 142 4.63 18.04 -5.72
C ASN A 142 4.82 16.55 -6.00
N PHE A 143 4.61 16.13 -7.25
CA PHE A 143 4.71 14.74 -7.67
C PHE A 143 5.08 14.64 -9.15
N GLN A 144 6.15 13.91 -9.44
CA GLN A 144 6.60 13.58 -10.77
C GLN A 144 6.80 12.07 -10.87
N LYS A 145 6.37 11.48 -11.98
CA LYS A 145 6.55 10.05 -12.24
C LYS A 145 6.75 9.81 -13.73
N THR A 146 7.66 8.91 -14.07
CA THR A 146 7.84 8.43 -15.45
C THR A 146 7.98 6.93 -15.44
N VAL A 147 7.26 6.25 -16.34
CA VAL A 147 7.25 4.80 -16.46
C VAL A 147 7.30 4.39 -17.92
N SER A 148 8.11 3.40 -18.23
CA SER A 148 8.07 2.66 -19.48
C SER A 148 7.61 1.24 -19.20
N ALA A 149 6.62 0.77 -19.93
CA ALA A 149 5.97 -0.53 -19.72
C ALA A 149 6.06 -1.40 -20.97
N GLN A 150 6.34 -2.68 -20.76
CA GLN A 150 6.18 -3.75 -21.74
C GLN A 150 5.35 -4.86 -21.10
N MET A 151 4.28 -5.28 -21.75
CA MET A 151 3.33 -6.23 -21.18
C MET A 151 2.91 -7.26 -22.20
N THR A 152 2.56 -8.45 -21.72
CA THR A 152 1.96 -9.50 -22.53
C THR A 152 0.71 -10.05 -21.88
N TYR A 153 -0.26 -10.41 -22.71
CA TYR A 153 -1.52 -11.02 -22.28
C TYR A 153 -1.81 -12.26 -23.12
N ILE A 154 -2.39 -13.28 -22.50
CA ILE A 154 -3.13 -14.34 -23.19
C ILE A 154 -4.53 -14.36 -22.61
N PHE A 155 -5.53 -14.07 -23.45
CA PHE A 155 -6.94 -14.14 -23.07
C PHE A 155 -7.51 -15.47 -23.55
N THR A 156 -8.19 -16.17 -22.65
CA THR A 156 -8.91 -17.41 -23.00
C THR A 156 -10.33 -17.42 -22.47
N ASP A 157 -11.19 -18.12 -23.18
CA ASP A 157 -12.55 -18.41 -22.73
C ASP A 157 -12.60 -19.58 -21.72
N ASP A 158 -13.81 -19.96 -21.32
CA ASP A 158 -14.07 -21.07 -20.39
C ASP A 158 -13.60 -22.45 -20.90
N SER A 159 -13.35 -22.55 -22.21
CA SER A 159 -12.93 -23.75 -22.91
C SER A 159 -11.43 -23.75 -23.21
N GLY A 160 -10.74 -22.64 -22.91
CA GLY A 160 -9.32 -22.43 -23.16
C GLY A 160 -8.97 -21.99 -24.59
N GLU A 161 -9.96 -21.57 -25.39
CA GLU A 161 -9.70 -21.02 -26.73
C GLU A 161 -9.22 -19.56 -26.65
N PHE A 162 -8.25 -19.19 -27.49
CA PHE A 162 -7.70 -17.84 -27.51
C PHE A 162 -8.70 -16.81 -28.02
N ILE A 163 -8.75 -15.65 -27.37
CA ILE A 163 -9.60 -14.53 -27.76
C ILE A 163 -8.75 -13.45 -28.45
N GLU A 164 -8.83 -13.37 -29.79
CA GLU A 164 -8.07 -12.40 -30.60
C GLU A 164 -8.49 -10.93 -30.38
N GLN A 165 -9.76 -10.70 -30.02
CA GLN A 165 -10.31 -9.36 -29.81
C GLN A 165 -10.95 -9.28 -28.41
N PRO A 166 -10.17 -9.21 -27.33
CA PRO A 166 -10.67 -9.29 -25.96
C PRO A 166 -11.64 -8.16 -25.62
N ARG A 167 -11.43 -6.94 -26.15
CA ARG A 167 -12.37 -5.82 -25.98
C ARG A 167 -13.76 -6.08 -26.58
N GLU A 168 -13.82 -6.70 -27.76
CA GLU A 168 -15.10 -6.99 -28.43
C GLU A 168 -15.79 -8.23 -27.83
N ASN A 169 -15.00 -9.13 -27.24
CA ASN A 169 -15.44 -10.42 -26.70
C ASN A 169 -15.22 -10.52 -25.19
N TYR A 170 -15.27 -9.39 -24.49
CA TYR A 170 -14.92 -9.27 -23.08
C TYR A 170 -15.79 -10.17 -22.17
N GLU A 171 -17.07 -10.36 -22.53
CA GLU A 171 -17.99 -11.29 -21.83
C GLU A 171 -17.56 -12.75 -21.90
N LEU A 172 -16.71 -13.11 -22.87
CA LEU A 172 -16.19 -14.46 -23.04
C LEU A 172 -14.84 -14.67 -22.33
N VAL A 173 -14.16 -13.61 -21.90
CA VAL A 173 -12.86 -13.73 -21.24
C VAL A 173 -13.06 -14.35 -19.87
N GLU A 174 -12.56 -15.56 -19.68
CA GLU A 174 -12.61 -16.28 -18.40
C GLU A 174 -11.25 -16.24 -17.68
N ASN A 175 -10.16 -16.40 -18.44
CA ASN A 175 -8.81 -16.40 -17.89
C ASN A 175 -7.91 -15.38 -18.59
N ILE A 176 -7.02 -14.78 -17.80
CA ILE A 176 -5.97 -13.87 -18.26
C ILE A 176 -4.64 -14.36 -17.71
N ASP A 177 -3.72 -14.76 -18.59
CA ASP A 177 -2.31 -14.87 -18.24
C ASP A 177 -1.61 -13.55 -18.60
N PHE A 178 -1.11 -12.86 -17.59
CA PHE A 178 -0.51 -11.54 -17.72
C PHE A 178 0.96 -11.56 -17.29
N THR A 179 1.82 -10.89 -18.06
CA THR A 179 3.16 -10.53 -17.60
C THR A 179 3.45 -9.07 -17.87
N SER A 180 4.23 -8.44 -16.98
CA SER A 180 4.67 -7.06 -17.11
C SER A 180 6.18 -6.95 -16.89
N LEU A 181 6.78 -5.96 -17.54
CA LEU A 181 8.06 -5.38 -17.19
C LEU A 181 7.92 -3.88 -17.22
N LYS A 182 8.14 -3.23 -16.07
CA LYS A 182 8.05 -1.78 -15.90
C LYS A 182 9.37 -1.25 -15.36
N THR A 183 9.81 -0.11 -15.87
CA THR A 183 10.92 0.65 -15.30
C THR A 183 10.51 2.10 -15.19
N GLY A 184 10.91 2.77 -14.12
CA GLY A 184 10.49 4.14 -13.93
C GLY A 184 11.18 4.85 -12.78
N THR A 185 10.82 6.12 -12.65
CA THR A 185 11.22 6.99 -11.56
C THR A 185 9.99 7.67 -10.97
N MET A 186 10.08 8.01 -9.69
CA MET A 186 9.09 8.82 -8.99
C MET A 186 9.82 9.80 -8.07
N THR A 187 9.36 11.04 -8.03
CA THR A 187 9.85 12.08 -7.13
C THR A 187 8.65 12.81 -6.52
N SER A 188 8.70 13.02 -5.21
CA SER A 188 7.74 13.83 -4.46
C SER A 188 8.49 14.74 -3.49
N LEU A 189 7.77 15.51 -2.68
CA LEU A 189 8.37 16.39 -1.66
C LEU A 189 9.28 15.66 -0.66
N TYR A 190 9.00 14.39 -0.37
CA TYR A 190 9.67 13.65 0.73
C TYR A 190 10.31 12.33 0.27
N LYS A 191 10.14 11.96 -1.00
CA LYS A 191 10.51 10.64 -1.51
C LYS A 191 11.03 10.74 -2.93
N GLU A 192 12.06 9.97 -3.23
CA GLU A 192 12.55 9.73 -4.58
C GLU A 192 12.80 8.23 -4.74
N SER A 193 12.45 7.68 -5.89
CA SER A 193 12.67 6.27 -6.18
C SER A 193 12.94 6.02 -7.65
N GLU A 194 13.82 5.07 -7.94
CA GLU A 194 13.99 4.44 -9.25
C GLU A 194 13.65 2.97 -9.10
N PHE A 195 12.90 2.40 -10.03
CA PHE A 195 12.43 1.02 -9.91
C PHE A 195 12.45 0.27 -11.24
N SER A 196 12.60 -1.04 -11.11
CA SER A 196 12.37 -2.06 -12.13
C SER A 196 11.48 -3.14 -11.54
N ARG A 197 10.35 -3.40 -12.17
CA ARG A 197 9.31 -4.31 -11.69
C ARG A 197 8.91 -5.30 -12.78
N ALA A 198 8.71 -6.55 -12.37
CA ALA A 198 8.23 -7.62 -13.23
C ALA A 198 7.11 -8.37 -12.52
N ASP A 199 5.94 -8.42 -13.15
CA ASP A 199 4.77 -9.11 -12.62
C ASP A 199 4.40 -10.29 -13.48
N THR A 200 3.85 -11.32 -12.86
CA THR A 200 3.20 -12.44 -13.54
C THR A 200 1.93 -12.79 -12.79
N PHE A 201 0.78 -12.71 -13.44
CA PHE A 201 -0.52 -13.04 -12.87
C PHE A 201 -1.24 -14.05 -13.75
N ALA A 202 -1.83 -15.06 -13.11
CA ALA A 202 -2.83 -15.94 -13.68
C ALA A 202 -4.16 -15.60 -13.01
N ILE A 203 -5.05 -14.95 -13.77
CA ILE A 203 -6.34 -14.49 -13.28
C ILE A 203 -7.42 -15.39 -13.87
N THR A 204 -8.32 -15.89 -13.02
CA THR A 204 -9.44 -16.76 -13.42
C THR A 204 -10.76 -16.19 -12.91
N GLY A 205 -11.86 -16.51 -13.59
CA GLY A 205 -13.19 -16.06 -13.22
C GLY A 205 -13.48 -14.64 -13.66
N VAL A 206 -12.87 -14.16 -14.75
CA VAL A 206 -13.04 -12.77 -15.22
C VAL A 206 -14.45 -12.52 -15.75
N SER A 207 -15.06 -13.50 -16.42
CA SER A 207 -16.40 -13.39 -17.00
C SER A 207 -17.47 -13.23 -15.93
N ASP A 208 -18.70 -12.82 -16.29
CA ASP A 208 -19.79 -12.64 -15.32
C ASP A 208 -20.34 -13.97 -14.77
N ALA A 209 -19.74 -15.10 -15.14
CA ALA A 209 -20.15 -16.44 -14.67
C ALA A 209 -19.87 -16.65 -13.17
N THR A 210 -18.84 -16.01 -12.62
CA THR A 210 -18.49 -16.07 -11.20
C THR A 210 -18.53 -14.68 -10.54
N PRO A 211 -18.96 -14.58 -9.27
CA PRO A 211 -18.93 -13.31 -8.54
C PRO A 211 -17.52 -12.91 -8.08
N VAL A 212 -16.59 -13.87 -8.05
CA VAL A 212 -15.22 -13.68 -7.55
C VAL A 212 -14.22 -14.07 -8.63
N MET A 213 -13.15 -13.27 -8.75
CA MET A 213 -11.93 -13.64 -9.50
C MET A 213 -10.87 -14.17 -8.54
N THR A 214 -10.03 -15.07 -9.01
CA THR A 214 -8.86 -15.55 -8.28
C THR A 214 -7.58 -15.17 -8.99
N ILE A 215 -6.54 -14.81 -8.25
CA ILE A 215 -5.23 -14.44 -8.74
C ILE A 215 -4.17 -15.31 -8.07
N ASP A 216 -3.43 -16.02 -8.91
CA ASP A 216 -2.13 -16.60 -8.56
C ASP A 216 -1.03 -15.85 -9.29
N GLY A 217 0.17 -15.76 -8.71
CA GLY A 217 1.22 -15.00 -9.35
C GLY A 217 2.35 -14.56 -8.47
N LYS A 218 3.15 -13.66 -9.02
CA LYS A 218 4.35 -13.14 -8.37
C LYS A 218 4.68 -11.74 -8.89
N HIS A 219 5.08 -10.90 -7.96
CA HIS A 219 5.70 -9.62 -8.22
C HIS A 219 7.18 -9.70 -7.84
N TYR A 220 8.03 -9.12 -8.69
CA TYR A 220 9.44 -8.88 -8.41
C TYR A 220 9.75 -7.42 -8.64
N GLY A 221 10.27 -6.74 -7.63
CA GLY A 221 10.70 -5.35 -7.70
C GLY A 221 12.15 -5.21 -7.28
N ASN A 222 12.86 -4.27 -7.88
CA ASN A 222 14.16 -3.83 -7.39
C ASN A 222 14.37 -2.37 -7.75
N GLY A 223 15.30 -1.73 -7.05
CA GLY A 223 15.72 -0.39 -7.40
C GLY A 223 16.31 0.36 -6.23
N PHE A 224 16.14 1.67 -6.27
CA PHE A 224 16.64 2.63 -5.30
C PHE A 224 15.47 3.39 -4.68
N TYR A 225 15.57 3.66 -3.39
CA TYR A 225 14.62 4.47 -2.65
C TYR A 225 15.38 5.46 -1.75
N SER A 226 14.96 6.71 -1.79
CA SER A 226 15.37 7.78 -0.87
C SER A 226 14.13 8.39 -0.24
N GLY A 227 14.15 8.57 1.08
CA GLY A 227 13.02 9.08 1.84
C GLY A 227 13.44 9.99 2.99
N VAL A 228 12.49 10.78 3.47
CA VAL A 228 12.60 11.59 4.69
C VAL A 228 11.90 10.86 5.83
N ARG A 229 12.56 10.79 6.99
CA ARG A 229 12.03 10.21 8.22
C ARG A 229 11.19 11.22 9.00
N GLY A 230 10.38 10.75 9.96
CA GLY A 230 9.60 11.62 10.84
C GLY A 230 10.43 12.68 11.60
N ASN A 231 11.71 12.39 11.88
CA ASN A 231 12.65 13.33 12.51
C ASN A 231 13.36 14.29 11.54
N GLY A 232 12.99 14.28 10.25
CA GLY A 232 13.56 15.12 9.20
C GLY A 232 14.89 14.63 8.60
N ASN A 233 15.47 13.54 9.11
CA ASN A 233 16.66 12.94 8.51
C ASN A 233 16.29 12.20 7.21
N THR A 234 17.23 12.13 6.27
CA THR A 234 17.05 11.32 5.06
C THR A 234 17.66 9.93 5.21
N PHE A 235 17.15 8.98 4.45
CA PHE A 235 17.74 7.66 4.29
C PHE A 235 17.70 7.24 2.82
N GLU A 236 18.64 6.37 2.45
CA GLU A 236 18.74 5.80 1.11
C GLU A 236 18.91 4.28 1.22
N ARG A 237 18.24 3.53 0.34
CA ARG A 237 18.33 2.07 0.25
C ARG A 237 18.26 1.63 -1.20
N ASN A 238 19.11 0.68 -1.56
CA ASN A 238 18.78 -0.19 -2.70
C ASN A 238 17.99 -1.38 -2.16
N TYR A 239 17.09 -1.91 -2.96
CA TYR A 239 16.25 -3.02 -2.56
C TYR A 239 16.02 -4.02 -3.68
N VAL A 240 15.72 -5.25 -3.27
CA VAL A 240 15.07 -6.28 -4.08
C VAL A 240 13.89 -6.77 -3.25
N ASN A 241 12.69 -6.85 -3.83
CA ASN A 241 11.52 -7.41 -3.18
C ASN A 241 10.82 -8.41 -4.09
N GLU A 242 10.20 -9.40 -3.45
CA GLU A 242 9.40 -10.41 -4.08
C GLU A 242 8.11 -10.56 -3.28
N ILE A 243 6.95 -10.57 -3.96
CA ILE A 243 5.65 -10.78 -3.35
C ILE A 243 4.96 -11.93 -4.10
N ASN A 244 4.47 -12.92 -3.35
CA ASN A 244 3.83 -14.10 -3.90
C ASN A 244 2.32 -14.04 -3.65
N PHE A 245 1.55 -14.31 -4.72
CA PHE A 245 0.10 -14.35 -4.75
C PHE A 245 -0.32 -15.80 -4.80
N LEU A 246 -1.15 -16.22 -3.84
CA LEU A 246 -1.75 -17.54 -3.81
C LEU A 246 -3.21 -17.38 -3.44
N ASP A 247 -4.09 -17.69 -4.38
CA ASP A 247 -5.55 -17.64 -4.22
C ASP A 247 -6.06 -16.29 -3.68
N ILE A 248 -5.52 -15.20 -4.21
CA ILE A 248 -5.99 -13.84 -3.89
C ILE A 248 -7.30 -13.60 -4.61
N GLN A 249 -8.30 -13.10 -3.88
CA GLN A 249 -9.66 -12.99 -4.39
C GLN A 249 -10.02 -11.55 -4.71
N ILE A 250 -10.78 -11.35 -5.78
CA ILE A 250 -11.41 -10.07 -6.09
C ILE A 250 -12.92 -10.27 -6.08
N ASP A 251 -13.63 -9.65 -5.14
CA ASP A 251 -15.08 -9.62 -5.14
C ASP A 251 -15.59 -8.53 -6.08
N LYS A 252 -16.23 -8.93 -7.17
CA LYS A 252 -16.70 -7.99 -8.20
C LYS A 252 -17.81 -7.07 -7.70
N ALA A 253 -18.62 -7.53 -6.75
CA ALA A 253 -19.68 -6.71 -6.19
C ALA A 253 -19.09 -5.59 -5.32
N LEU A 254 -18.04 -5.88 -4.55
CA LEU A 254 -17.31 -4.86 -3.79
C LEU A 254 -16.63 -3.85 -4.72
N VAL A 255 -15.96 -4.31 -5.79
CA VAL A 255 -15.37 -3.41 -6.80
C VAL A 255 -16.44 -2.51 -7.44
N ASP A 256 -17.62 -3.06 -7.75
CA ASP A 256 -18.72 -2.30 -8.33
C ASP A 256 -19.32 -1.27 -7.36
N GLU A 257 -19.45 -1.64 -6.08
CA GLU A 257 -20.00 -0.81 -5.00
C GLU A 257 -19.05 0.34 -4.64
N ASN A 258 -17.78 0.02 -4.44
CA ASN A 258 -16.77 0.95 -3.94
C ASN A 258 -16.13 1.78 -5.08
N GLY A 259 -16.07 1.22 -6.29
CA GLY A 259 -15.63 1.92 -7.49
C GLY A 259 -14.11 1.93 -7.70
N SER A 260 -13.38 1.08 -6.97
CA SER A 260 -11.96 0.80 -7.17
C SER A 260 -11.67 -0.69 -7.09
N LEU A 261 -10.61 -1.13 -7.78
CA LEU A 261 -10.13 -2.52 -7.69
C LEU A 261 -9.61 -2.84 -6.28
N GLN A 262 -8.89 -1.89 -5.68
CA GLN A 262 -8.25 -1.97 -4.37
C GLN A 262 -9.26 -2.35 -3.27
N GLU A 263 -10.45 -1.76 -3.33
CA GLU A 263 -11.56 -1.99 -2.40
C GLU A 263 -12.40 -3.22 -2.76
N GLY A 264 -11.82 -4.19 -3.46
CA GLY A 264 -12.43 -5.51 -3.68
C GLY A 264 -11.45 -6.66 -3.56
N VAL A 265 -10.17 -6.40 -3.33
CA VAL A 265 -9.13 -7.44 -3.20
C VAL A 265 -9.05 -7.93 -1.76
N THR A 266 -9.11 -9.26 -1.60
CA THR A 266 -8.99 -9.92 -0.31
C THR A 266 -7.96 -11.05 -0.36
N GLY A 267 -7.35 -11.34 0.79
CA GLY A 267 -6.42 -12.46 0.95
C GLY A 267 -5.08 -12.05 1.55
N VAL A 268 -4.16 -13.02 1.63
CA VAL A 268 -2.86 -12.84 2.29
C VAL A 268 -1.72 -13.14 1.32
N LEU A 269 -0.83 -12.16 1.15
CA LEU A 269 0.40 -12.29 0.38
C LEU A 269 1.56 -12.59 1.32
N ASN A 270 2.57 -13.30 0.80
CA ASN A 270 3.86 -13.44 1.46
C ASN A 270 4.91 -12.64 0.69
N TYR A 271 5.81 -11.97 1.41
CA TYR A 271 6.91 -11.25 0.77
C TYR A 271 8.27 -11.58 1.36
N GLU A 272 9.28 -11.39 0.53
CA GLU A 272 10.69 -11.37 0.89
C GLU A 272 11.31 -10.10 0.31
N MET A 273 12.12 -9.40 1.10
CA MET A 273 12.82 -8.18 0.70
C MET A 273 14.25 -8.24 1.21
N THR A 274 15.19 -7.84 0.36
CA THR A 274 16.56 -7.57 0.74
C THR A 274 16.85 -6.08 0.59
N LEU A 275 17.26 -5.45 1.69
CA LEU A 275 17.75 -4.08 1.71
C LEU A 275 19.27 -4.06 1.65
N TYR A 276 19.81 -3.12 0.87
CA TYR A 276 21.23 -2.82 0.81
C TYR A 276 21.45 -1.36 1.22
N LYS A 277 22.23 -1.16 2.28
CA LYS A 277 22.66 0.16 2.77
C LYS A 277 24.13 0.32 2.45
N ASN A 278 24.51 1.46 1.86
CA ASN A 278 25.92 1.81 1.66
C ASN A 278 26.23 3.10 2.43
N ASN A 279 27.05 2.98 3.47
CA ASN A 279 27.50 4.11 4.27
C ASN A 279 29.01 4.30 4.07
N ASN A 280 29.40 5.25 3.21
CA ASN A 280 30.81 5.64 3.02
C ASN A 280 31.76 4.46 2.70
N GLY A 281 31.27 3.43 2.00
CA GLY A 281 32.05 2.24 1.62
C GLY A 281 31.84 1.01 2.51
N ASP A 282 31.09 1.14 3.60
CA ASP A 282 30.59 0.00 4.37
C ASP A 282 29.20 -0.40 3.84
N GLU A 283 29.10 -1.60 3.28
CA GLU A 283 27.86 -2.19 2.79
C GLU A 283 27.24 -3.08 3.88
N SER A 284 25.99 -2.83 4.23
CA SER A 284 25.18 -3.76 5.03
C SER A 284 24.01 -4.29 4.21
N THR A 285 23.64 -5.55 4.47
CA THR A 285 22.53 -6.23 3.83
C THR A 285 21.57 -6.74 4.90
N LYS A 286 20.27 -6.50 4.71
CA LYS A 286 19.22 -6.97 5.62
C LYS A 286 18.16 -7.73 4.84
N ASN A 287 17.84 -8.93 5.28
CA ASN A 287 16.74 -9.72 4.72
C ASN A 287 15.52 -9.56 5.63
N ILE A 288 14.39 -9.31 5.00
CA ILE A 288 13.11 -8.98 5.62
C ILE A 288 12.08 -9.89 4.98
N THR A 289 11.23 -10.51 5.79
CA THR A 289 10.13 -11.34 5.31
C THR A 289 8.89 -11.00 6.10
N GLY A 290 7.72 -11.31 5.56
CA GLY A 290 6.48 -10.99 6.23
C GLY A 290 5.24 -11.33 5.42
N THR A 291 4.11 -10.79 5.87
CA THR A 291 2.81 -10.97 5.22
C THR A 291 2.14 -9.63 4.97
N ILE A 292 1.27 -9.60 3.96
CA ILE A 292 0.40 -8.46 3.62
C ILE A 292 -1.01 -9.02 3.56
N GLU A 293 -1.90 -8.52 4.40
CA GLU A 293 -3.29 -8.98 4.51
C GLU A 293 -4.22 -7.89 3.99
N MET A 294 -5.16 -8.27 3.12
CA MET A 294 -6.12 -7.36 2.48
C MET A 294 -7.54 -7.86 2.75
N ASP A 295 -8.43 -6.95 3.13
CA ASP A 295 -9.82 -7.24 3.50
C ASP A 295 -10.84 -6.56 2.58
N GLY A 296 -10.40 -5.96 1.48
CA GLY A 296 -11.27 -5.38 0.46
C GLY A 296 -11.82 -4.00 0.81
N ASP A 297 -11.13 -3.22 1.64
CA ASP A 297 -11.49 -1.84 1.99
C ASP A 297 -10.50 -0.80 1.44
N GLY A 298 -9.60 -1.22 0.54
CA GLY A 298 -8.62 -0.35 -0.09
C GLY A 298 -7.32 -0.18 0.69
N THR A 299 -7.18 -0.83 1.86
CA THR A 299 -5.93 -0.86 2.63
C THR A 299 -5.38 -2.29 2.74
N ALA A 300 -4.16 -2.40 3.26
CA ALA A 300 -3.55 -3.67 3.62
C ALA A 300 -2.75 -3.58 4.92
N LEU A 301 -2.81 -4.65 5.71
CA LEU A 301 -2.01 -4.82 6.92
C LEU A 301 -0.68 -5.49 6.59
N LEU A 302 0.40 -4.73 6.69
CA LEU A 302 1.78 -5.18 6.50
C LEU A 302 2.37 -5.63 7.85
N ARG A 303 2.85 -6.88 7.89
CA ARG A 303 3.50 -7.50 9.04
C ARG A 303 4.94 -7.87 8.70
N PHE A 304 5.89 -7.39 9.50
CA PHE A 304 7.28 -7.86 9.44
C PHE A 304 7.45 -9.09 10.35
N LYS A 305 8.13 -10.12 9.86
CA LYS A 305 8.44 -11.30 10.65
C LYS A 305 9.30 -10.90 11.86
N ASN A 306 8.93 -11.40 13.04
CA ASN A 306 9.57 -11.11 14.33
C ASN A 306 9.46 -9.64 14.78
N PHE A 307 8.52 -8.87 14.23
CA PHE A 307 8.16 -7.55 14.72
C PHE A 307 6.66 -7.53 15.03
N THR A 308 6.28 -6.97 16.18
CA THR A 308 4.90 -6.97 16.65
C THR A 308 4.08 -5.87 16.00
N LYS A 309 4.69 -4.71 15.76
CA LYS A 309 4.01 -3.54 15.19
C LYS A 309 3.48 -3.83 13.79
N LEU A 310 2.26 -3.36 13.58
CA LEU A 310 1.51 -3.44 12.34
C LEU A 310 1.59 -2.12 11.58
N PHE A 311 1.63 -2.22 10.26
CA PHE A 311 1.58 -1.06 9.38
C PHE A 311 0.38 -1.19 8.47
N GLU A 312 -0.40 -0.13 8.36
CA GLU A 312 -1.46 -0.04 7.37
C GLU A 312 -0.91 0.64 6.12
N VAL A 313 -1.23 0.06 4.97
CA VAL A 313 -0.82 0.56 3.65
C VAL A 313 -2.06 0.92 2.86
N ASP A 314 -2.19 2.17 2.45
CA ASP A 314 -3.20 2.58 1.49
C ASP A 314 -2.82 2.06 0.09
N LEU A 315 -3.66 1.22 -0.52
CA LEU A 315 -3.34 0.53 -1.77
C LEU A 315 -3.48 1.44 -3.01
N GLY A 316 -4.12 2.60 -2.88
CA GLY A 316 -4.15 3.62 -3.92
C GLY A 316 -2.83 4.39 -3.97
N THR A 317 -2.47 5.00 -2.84
CA THR A 317 -1.40 6.00 -2.72
C THR A 317 -0.05 5.41 -2.30
N GLY A 318 -0.04 4.27 -1.61
CA GLY A 318 1.15 3.68 -1.01
C GLY A 318 1.62 4.43 0.23
N PHE A 319 0.76 5.27 0.80
CA PHE A 319 0.97 5.84 2.13
C PHE A 319 0.98 4.71 3.16
N VAL A 320 1.85 4.86 4.15
CA VAL A 320 2.02 3.88 5.22
C VAL A 320 1.85 4.62 6.54
N SER A 321 0.87 4.18 7.32
CA SER A 321 0.71 4.57 8.71
C SER A 321 1.16 3.42 9.61
N ASP A 322 1.78 3.76 10.72
CA ASP A 322 1.68 2.93 11.89
C ASP A 322 0.25 3.02 12.42
N ASN A 323 -0.47 1.90 12.39
CA ASN A 323 -1.84 1.83 12.86
C ASN A 323 -1.85 1.67 14.39
N GLU A 324 -1.15 2.56 15.10
CA GLU A 324 -1.35 2.73 16.54
C GLU A 324 -2.59 3.62 16.67
N ALA A 325 -3.75 2.97 16.78
CA ALA A 325 -4.93 3.61 17.30
C ALA A 325 -4.71 3.78 18.81
N GLU A 326 -4.74 5.04 19.24
CA GLU A 326 -4.72 5.44 20.64
C GLU A 326 -6.17 5.56 21.12
N GLU A 327 -6.52 4.76 22.13
CA GLU A 327 -7.81 4.83 22.81
C GLU A 327 -7.58 5.11 24.29
N GLU A 328 -8.25 6.12 24.81
CA GLU A 328 -8.14 6.56 26.21
C GLU A 328 -9.55 6.57 26.85
N GLY A 329 -9.63 6.20 28.13
CA GLY A 329 -10.84 6.37 28.91
C GLY A 329 -10.83 5.69 30.27
N ILE A 330 -11.91 5.88 31.03
CA ILE A 330 -12.07 5.28 32.36
C ILE A 330 -12.44 3.80 32.20
N VAL A 331 -11.78 2.94 32.97
CA VAL A 331 -12.07 1.51 32.97
C VAL A 331 -13.41 1.23 33.67
N ASP A 332 -14.42 0.83 32.88
CA ASP A 332 -15.74 0.40 33.39
C ASP A 332 -15.68 -1.03 33.95
N SER A 333 -15.02 -1.95 33.24
CA SER A 333 -14.86 -3.33 33.71
C SER A 333 -13.67 -4.07 33.12
N VAL A 334 -13.20 -5.10 33.85
CA VAL A 334 -12.11 -5.99 33.44
C VAL A 334 -12.52 -7.45 33.56
N ASP A 335 -12.31 -8.21 32.49
CA ASP A 335 -12.39 -9.68 32.46
C ASP A 335 -10.97 -10.27 32.37
N VAL A 336 -10.45 -10.68 33.53
CA VAL A 336 -9.10 -11.25 33.65
C VAL A 336 -8.98 -12.62 32.97
N GLU A 337 -10.07 -13.40 32.89
CA GLU A 337 -10.03 -14.76 32.32
C GLU A 337 -9.93 -14.71 30.79
N ASN A 338 -10.63 -13.75 30.16
CA ASN A 338 -10.65 -13.60 28.71
C ASN A 338 -9.75 -12.46 28.19
N GLY A 339 -9.04 -11.75 29.07
CA GLY A 339 -8.14 -10.66 28.70
C GLY A 339 -8.88 -9.50 28.04
N LYS A 340 -9.98 -9.03 28.64
CA LYS A 340 -10.78 -7.93 28.10
C LYS A 340 -10.88 -6.78 29.10
N VAL A 341 -10.81 -5.57 28.59
CA VAL A 341 -11.07 -4.32 29.32
C VAL A 341 -12.15 -3.57 28.55
N ILE A 342 -13.13 -3.03 29.26
CA ILE A 342 -14.18 -2.20 28.66
C ILE A 342 -14.03 -0.81 29.25
N LEU A 343 -13.90 0.18 28.38
CA LEU A 343 -13.91 1.59 28.76
C LEU A 343 -15.34 2.10 28.88
N ASP A 344 -15.53 3.17 29.65
CA ASP A 344 -16.83 3.83 29.88
C ASP A 344 -17.48 4.38 28.61
N ASN A 345 -16.66 4.74 27.61
CA ASN A 345 -17.09 5.13 26.26
C ASN A 345 -17.62 3.94 25.42
N GLY A 346 -17.49 2.70 25.91
CA GLY A 346 -17.94 1.48 25.28
C GLY A 346 -16.89 0.78 24.40
N THR A 347 -15.67 1.30 24.30
CA THR A 347 -14.55 0.67 23.60
C THR A 347 -14.15 -0.62 24.31
N LEU A 348 -14.01 -1.70 23.53
CA LEU A 348 -13.55 -3.00 24.02
C LEU A 348 -12.07 -3.17 23.72
N ILE A 349 -11.22 -3.28 24.74
CA ILE A 349 -9.79 -3.54 24.58
C ILE A 349 -9.49 -5.01 24.86
N SER A 350 -8.71 -5.63 23.98
CA SER A 350 -8.26 -7.01 24.06
C SER A 350 -6.79 -7.09 24.43
N VAL A 351 -6.53 -7.59 25.63
CA VAL A 351 -5.21 -7.81 26.19
C VAL A 351 -4.85 -9.29 26.04
N ASN A 352 -3.72 -9.57 25.42
CA ASN A 352 -3.25 -10.94 25.17
C ASN A 352 -1.80 -11.12 25.64
N GLU A 353 -1.22 -12.31 25.42
CA GLU A 353 0.15 -12.62 25.86
C GLU A 353 1.25 -11.74 25.26
N ARG A 354 0.92 -10.93 24.24
CA ARG A 354 1.82 -10.01 23.56
C ARG A 354 1.64 -8.56 23.99
N THR A 355 0.59 -8.25 24.75
CA THR A 355 0.31 -6.89 25.20
C THR A 355 1.25 -6.53 26.33
N GLU A 356 1.99 -5.43 26.19
CA GLU A 356 2.75 -4.82 27.25
C GLU A 356 1.79 -4.08 28.19
N ILE A 357 1.78 -4.47 29.47
CA ILE A 357 0.97 -3.81 30.50
C ILE A 357 1.92 -2.96 31.33
N GLU A 358 1.76 -1.65 31.21
CA GLU A 358 2.39 -0.66 32.07
C GLU A 358 1.35 -0.10 33.04
N GLY A 359 1.82 0.46 34.15
CA GLY A 359 0.92 1.12 35.06
C GLY A 359 1.61 1.62 36.31
N ASP A 360 1.16 2.79 36.75
CA ASP A 360 1.58 3.39 37.99
C ASP A 360 0.81 2.78 39.18
N ASP A 361 1.24 3.11 40.41
CA ASP A 361 0.63 2.62 41.66
C ASP A 361 0.51 1.09 41.81
N GLY A 362 1.29 0.35 41.03
CA GLY A 362 1.33 -1.12 41.04
C GLY A 362 0.31 -1.79 40.11
N LEU A 363 -0.31 -1.07 39.19
CA LEU A 363 -1.27 -1.57 38.21
C LEU A 363 -0.63 -2.27 37.00
N VAL A 364 0.27 -3.23 37.24
CA VAL A 364 1.06 -3.90 36.18
C VAL A 364 0.41 -5.18 35.64
N THR A 365 -0.79 -5.54 36.11
CA THR A 365 -1.58 -6.66 35.59
C THR A 365 -3.07 -6.38 35.62
N LEU A 366 -3.86 -7.07 34.77
CA LEU A 366 -5.33 -6.99 34.82
C LEU A 366 -5.93 -7.41 36.17
N ALA A 367 -5.24 -8.28 36.93
CA ALA A 367 -5.68 -8.67 38.26
C ALA A 367 -5.51 -7.54 39.29
N ASP A 368 -4.48 -6.71 39.12
CA ASP A 368 -4.24 -5.52 39.95
C ASP A 368 -5.29 -4.45 39.66
N VAL A 369 -5.55 -4.17 38.38
CA VAL A 369 -6.62 -3.25 37.92
C VAL A 369 -8.00 -3.69 38.45
N ALA A 370 -8.35 -4.97 38.30
CA ALA A 370 -9.61 -5.49 38.82
C ALA A 370 -9.72 -5.35 40.35
N SER A 371 -8.59 -5.44 41.08
CA SER A 371 -8.55 -5.26 42.54
C SER A 371 -8.70 -3.79 42.94
N ALA A 372 -8.13 -2.86 42.18
CA ALA A 372 -8.26 -1.42 42.40
C ALA A 372 -9.70 -0.95 42.19
N ILE A 373 -10.34 -1.35 41.10
CA ILE A 373 -11.76 -1.06 40.83
C ILE A 373 -12.65 -1.65 41.94
N ALA A 374 -12.37 -2.88 42.40
CA ALA A 374 -13.12 -3.51 43.49
C ALA A 374 -12.94 -2.79 44.85
N ALA A 375 -11.83 -2.08 45.03
CA ALA A 375 -11.56 -1.24 46.19
C ALA A 375 -12.19 0.17 46.09
N GLY A 376 -12.75 0.51 44.92
CA GLY A 376 -13.46 1.77 44.67
C GLY A 376 -12.59 2.88 44.09
N PHE A 377 -11.38 2.56 43.59
CA PHE A 377 -10.56 3.51 42.85
C PHE A 377 -11.09 3.68 41.42
N VAL A 378 -10.98 4.91 40.90
CA VAL A 378 -11.12 5.20 39.48
C VAL A 378 -9.80 4.83 38.82
N VAL A 379 -9.87 4.06 37.72
CA VAL A 379 -8.69 3.67 36.95
C VAL A 379 -8.88 4.16 35.53
N GLU A 380 -7.93 4.92 35.04
CA GLU A 380 -7.84 5.34 33.64
C GLU A 380 -6.98 4.34 32.87
N ALA A 381 -7.26 4.21 31.57
CA ALA A 381 -6.48 3.38 30.68
C ALA A 381 -6.20 4.13 29.38
N GLU A 382 -4.93 4.12 28.99
CA GLU A 382 -4.46 4.55 27.68
C GLU A 382 -3.94 3.30 26.95
N ALA A 383 -4.55 2.98 25.81
CA ALA A 383 -4.23 1.79 25.04
C ALA A 383 -3.81 2.15 23.63
N GLU A 384 -2.64 1.63 23.25
CA GLU A 384 -2.13 1.67 21.89
C GLU A 384 -2.29 0.28 21.26
N GLY A 385 -2.86 0.22 20.07
CA GLY A 385 -3.00 -1.03 19.35
C GLY A 385 -3.69 -0.84 18.02
N TYR A 386 -4.38 -1.87 17.55
CA TYR A 386 -5.10 -1.82 16.27
C TYR A 386 -6.53 -2.30 16.43
N HIS A 387 -7.45 -1.69 15.68
CA HIS A 387 -8.84 -2.15 15.68
C HIS A 387 -8.96 -3.53 15.01
N ASN A 388 -9.73 -4.42 15.63
CA ASN A 388 -10.06 -5.72 15.08
C ASN A 388 -10.78 -5.52 13.72
N PRO A 389 -10.24 -6.07 12.61
CA PRO A 389 -10.85 -5.94 11.28
C PRO A 389 -12.28 -6.47 11.21
N GLN A 390 -12.62 -7.47 12.05
CA GLN A 390 -13.96 -8.07 12.11
C GLN A 390 -14.92 -7.33 13.06
N ASN A 391 -14.39 -6.44 13.90
CA ASN A 391 -15.14 -5.68 14.88
C ASN A 391 -14.43 -4.37 15.19
N ARG A 392 -14.73 -3.30 14.44
CA ARG A 392 -14.06 -2.01 14.59
C ARG A 392 -14.21 -1.37 15.99
N ASN A 393 -15.14 -1.84 16.84
CA ASN A 393 -15.28 -1.36 18.22
C ASN A 393 -14.35 -2.09 19.21
N GLU A 394 -13.55 -3.05 18.74
CA GLU A 394 -12.59 -3.80 19.55
C GLU A 394 -11.17 -3.39 19.17
N LEU A 395 -10.42 -2.83 20.12
CA LEU A 395 -8.99 -2.59 20.01
C LEU A 395 -8.25 -3.84 20.49
N ILE A 396 -7.26 -4.31 19.74
CA ILE A 396 -6.31 -5.33 20.19
C ILE A 396 -5.04 -4.61 20.60
N ALA A 397 -4.79 -4.56 21.91
CA ALA A 397 -3.73 -3.74 22.49
C ALA A 397 -2.34 -4.39 22.28
N ASP A 398 -1.41 -3.57 21.83
CA ASP A 398 0.03 -3.85 21.84
C ASP A 398 0.65 -3.32 23.13
N LYS A 399 0.21 -2.14 23.59
CA LYS A 399 0.50 -1.57 24.90
C LYS A 399 -0.80 -1.12 25.57
N ILE A 400 -0.90 -1.28 26.88
CA ILE A 400 -1.92 -0.62 27.70
C ILE A 400 -1.28 -0.13 28.99
N GLU A 401 -1.54 1.14 29.31
CA GLU A 401 -1.10 1.80 30.53
C GLU A 401 -2.29 2.05 31.44
N PHE A 402 -2.14 1.80 32.73
CA PHE A 402 -3.18 2.04 33.74
C PHE A 402 -2.67 2.97 34.84
N GLU A 403 -3.51 3.93 35.22
CA GLU A 403 -3.24 4.81 36.34
C GLU A 403 -4.48 5.00 37.22
N THR A 404 -4.29 5.24 38.52
CA THR A 404 -5.38 5.70 39.38
C THR A 404 -5.45 7.20 39.33
N ASP A 405 -6.63 7.74 39.10
CA ASP A 405 -6.89 9.17 39.21
C ASP A 405 -6.79 9.56 40.70
N ASP A 406 -5.70 10.24 41.08
CA ASP A 406 -5.42 10.68 42.47
C ASP A 406 -6.06 12.05 42.77
N ASP A 407 -6.86 12.58 41.83
CA ASP A 407 -7.37 13.95 41.81
C ASP A 407 -8.86 14.03 42.16
N GLY A 408 -9.29 13.72 43.40
CA GLY A 408 -10.73 13.87 43.65
C GLY A 408 -11.37 13.60 45.01
N PHE A 409 -10.73 13.89 46.14
CA PHE A 409 -11.44 14.15 47.40
C PHE A 409 -10.76 15.27 48.21
N ASP A 410 -10.58 16.44 47.60
CA ASP A 410 -10.57 17.67 48.38
C ASP A 410 -12.02 18.02 48.72
N GLU A 411 -12.45 17.59 49.91
CA GLU A 411 -13.64 18.13 50.56
C GLU A 411 -13.48 19.65 50.62
N ASP A 412 -14.45 20.38 50.06
CA ASP A 412 -14.60 21.83 50.21
C ASP A 412 -14.57 22.21 51.71
N GLU A 413 -13.39 22.51 52.25
CA GLU A 413 -13.25 23.19 53.54
C GLU A 413 -13.49 24.68 53.30
N ASP A 414 -14.75 25.06 53.54
CA ASP A 414 -15.19 26.42 53.84
C ASP A 414 -14.27 27.06 54.91
N GLU A 415 -13.25 27.81 54.49
CA GLU A 415 -12.63 28.83 55.33
C GLU A 415 -13.11 30.22 54.87
N GLU A 416 -14.23 30.64 55.48
CA GLU A 416 -14.56 32.04 55.64
C GLU A 416 -13.44 32.75 56.43
N GLU A 417 -12.65 33.58 55.76
CA GLU A 417 -12.08 34.77 56.40
C GLU A 417 -12.55 36.02 55.64
N ASN A 418 -13.64 36.58 56.18
CA ASN A 418 -13.83 38.02 56.18
C ASN A 418 -12.63 38.67 56.88
N ASP A 419 -12.02 39.67 56.26
CA ASP A 419 -11.85 40.95 56.96
C ASP A 419 -11.69 42.08 55.93
N ASP A 420 -12.54 43.07 56.16
CA ASP A 420 -12.64 44.37 55.53
C ASP A 420 -11.35 45.19 55.70
N ASP A 421 -11.12 46.13 54.78
CA ASP A 421 -10.76 47.54 55.05
C ASP A 421 -10.56 48.25 53.69
N GLU A 422 -11.59 48.97 53.22
CA GLU A 422 -11.69 50.45 53.23
C GLU A 422 -10.68 51.13 52.28
N GLU A 423 -11.12 51.50 51.06
CA GLU A 423 -11.73 52.80 50.67
C GLU A 423 -10.70 53.88 50.25
N ASP A 424 -11.23 54.86 49.53
CA ASP A 424 -10.67 56.08 48.92
C ASP A 424 -10.17 55.95 47.47
N ASP A 425 -10.99 56.29 46.46
CA ASP A 425 -11.32 57.66 45.98
C ASP A 425 -10.21 58.20 45.06
N GLU A 426 -10.41 58.81 43.89
CA GLU A 426 -11.50 59.60 43.31
C GLU A 426 -11.16 59.82 41.81
N ASP A 427 -12.18 59.75 40.95
CA ASP A 427 -12.58 60.67 39.87
C ASP A 427 -11.62 61.27 38.81
N GLU A 428 -12.31 61.71 37.74
CA GLU A 428 -11.95 62.60 36.62
C GLU A 428 -11.71 61.86 35.28
N ASP A 429 -12.72 61.61 34.46
CA ASP A 429 -13.57 62.52 33.64
C ASP A 429 -12.96 62.93 32.29
N GLU A 430 -13.88 63.07 31.33
CA GLU A 430 -13.85 63.84 30.07
C GLU A 430 -13.29 63.15 28.80
N GLU A 431 -14.17 62.72 27.89
CA GLU A 431 -14.80 63.47 26.76
C GLU A 431 -13.93 63.37 25.49
N ASP A 432 -14.40 62.62 24.49
CA ASP A 432 -15.18 63.05 23.30
C ASP A 432 -14.28 63.39 22.10
N ASP A 433 -14.89 63.17 20.93
CA ASP A 433 -14.57 63.61 19.56
C ASP A 433 -14.33 62.39 18.62
N ASP A 434 -15.35 61.98 17.85
CA ASP A 434 -15.70 62.55 16.53
C ASP A 434 -14.61 62.27 15.49
N GLN A 435 -14.83 61.91 14.23
CA GLN A 435 -15.96 61.62 13.36
C GLN A 435 -15.28 61.10 12.07
N ASP A 436 -16.03 60.33 11.27
CA ASP A 436 -16.06 60.31 9.80
C ASP A 436 -14.77 60.51 8.99
N ASP A 437 -14.48 59.55 8.09
CA ASP A 437 -14.49 59.88 6.66
C ASP A 437 -14.57 58.61 5.79
N ASP A 438 -15.79 58.41 5.33
CA ASP A 438 -16.25 57.99 4.00
C ASP A 438 -15.23 57.92 2.83
N GLN A 439 -15.55 56.97 1.93
CA GLN A 439 -15.53 57.05 0.46
C GLN A 439 -14.37 56.48 -0.38
N ASN A 440 -14.80 55.48 -1.18
CA ASN A 440 -14.68 55.38 -2.66
C ASN A 440 -13.29 55.10 -3.25
N ASP A 441 -13.12 54.51 -4.42
CA ASP A 441 -13.88 53.74 -5.41
C ASP A 441 -12.80 53.35 -6.46
N ASP A 442 -13.14 52.38 -7.32
CA ASP A 442 -12.62 52.19 -8.69
C ASP A 442 -11.14 51.75 -8.90
N ASP A 443 -10.92 50.51 -9.36
CA ASP A 443 -10.89 50.13 -10.79
C ASP A 443 -10.87 48.60 -11.00
#